data_AF-A0A183D7K5-F1
#
_entry.id   AF-A0A183D7K5-F1
#
_cell.length_a   1.000
_cell.length_b   1.000
_cell.length_c   1.000
_cell.angle_alpha   90.00
_cell.angle_beta   90.00
_cell.angle_gamma   90.00
#
_symmetry.space_group_name_H-M   'P 1'
#
loop_
_entity.id
_entity.type
_entity.pdbx_description
1 polymer ?
#
loop_
_entity_poly.entity_id
_entity_poly.type
_entity_poly.pdbx_seq_one_letter_code
_entity_poly.pdbx_strand_id
1 'polypeptide(L)'
;MKVGSNTKDVKIGLQAVKDRKVIVKDGKITDFGKKKFGDLQSFESGVFKIKDVSQQNAGGYSYSLNGNPKMPMMNVVSVFEI
;
A
#
# COMPACT_ATOMS: atom_id res chain seq x y z
N MET A 1 11.43 16.14 0.30
CA MET A 1 10.26 15.38 0.82
C MET A 1 10.52 13.90 0.59
N LYS A 2 10.46 13.06 1.63
CA LYS A 2 10.44 11.60 1.41
C LYS A 2 9.11 11.26 0.73
N VAL A 3 9.18 10.65 -0.45
CA VAL A 3 8.01 10.09 -1.11
C VAL A 3 7.42 9.03 -0.15
N GLY A 4 6.15 9.17 0.23
CA GLY A 4 5.46 8.23 1.10
C GLY A 4 5.34 8.58 2.59
N SER A 5 5.86 9.70 3.10
CA SER A 5 5.70 10.06 4.53
C SER A 5 4.35 10.70 4.90
N ASN A 6 3.38 10.67 3.99
CA ASN A 6 2.06 11.29 4.19
C ASN A 6 0.92 10.46 3.58
N THR A 7 1.12 9.16 3.41
CA THR A 7 0.09 8.27 2.89
C THR A 7 -1.06 8.16 3.88
N LYS A 8 -2.27 8.16 3.34
CA LYS A 8 -3.51 8.03 4.09
C LYS A 8 -4.19 6.70 3.82
N ASP A 9 -4.40 6.40 2.54
CA ASP A 9 -4.99 5.14 2.09
C ASP A 9 -4.04 4.43 1.13
N VAL A 10 -4.05 3.10 1.14
CA VAL A 10 -3.34 2.24 0.18
C VAL A 10 -4.31 1.20 -0.34
N LYS A 11 -4.26 0.94 -1.65
CA LYS A 11 -5.08 -0.08 -2.33
C LYS A 11 -4.21 -0.98 -3.18
N ILE A 12 -4.61 -2.24 -3.31
CA ILE A 12 -3.98 -3.25 -4.16
C ILE A 12 -4.98 -3.85 -5.16
N GLY A 13 -4.54 -4.09 -6.39
CA GLY A 13 -5.26 -4.91 -7.37
C GLY A 13 -4.43 -5.14 -8.63
N LEU A 14 -4.74 -6.19 -9.37
CA LEU A 14 -4.05 -6.54 -10.62
C LEU A 14 -4.57 -5.75 -11.84
N GLN A 15 -5.77 -5.16 -11.74
CA GLN A 15 -6.47 -4.52 -12.85
C GLN A 15 -6.85 -3.05 -12.53
N ALA A 16 -7.92 -2.57 -13.17
CA ALA A 16 -8.41 -1.20 -13.10
C ALA A 16 -8.54 -0.69 -11.65
N VAL A 17 -8.30 0.61 -11.46
CA VAL A 17 -8.29 1.28 -10.14
C VAL A 17 -9.59 1.03 -9.36
N LYS A 18 -10.72 0.86 -10.06
CA LYS A 18 -12.04 0.60 -9.48
C LYS A 18 -12.14 -0.74 -8.73
N ASP A 19 -11.35 -1.74 -9.11
CA ASP A 19 -11.39 -3.09 -8.54
C ASP A 19 -10.33 -3.29 -7.46
N ARG A 20 -9.58 -2.23 -7.13
CA ARG A 20 -8.53 -2.30 -6.11
C ARG A 20 -9.14 -2.31 -4.72
N LYS A 21 -8.69 -3.27 -3.91
CA LYS A 21 -9.12 -3.42 -2.52
C LYS A 21 -8.27 -2.56 -1.61
N VAL A 22 -8.91 -1.92 -0.65
CA VAL A 22 -8.23 -1.08 0.34
C VAL A 22 -7.50 -1.97 1.34
N ILE A 23 -6.21 -1.71 1.55
CA ILE A 23 -5.37 -2.44 2.52
C ILE A 23 -4.96 -1.54 3.69
N VAL A 24 -4.82 -0.24 3.45
CA VAL A 24 -4.70 0.80 4.48
C VAL A 24 -5.80 1.83 4.26
N LYS A 25 -6.50 2.23 5.31
CA LYS A 25 -7.55 3.25 5.31
C LYS A 25 -7.33 4.21 6.47
N ASP A 26 -7.27 5.51 6.20
CA ASP A 26 -7.10 6.56 7.22
C ASP A 26 -5.92 6.27 8.17
N GLY A 27 -4.81 5.78 7.59
CA GLY A 27 -3.59 5.45 8.33
C GLY A 27 -3.64 4.14 9.13
N LYS A 28 -4.67 3.31 8.95
CA LYS A 28 -4.82 2.02 9.65
C LYS A 28 -4.89 0.86 8.67
N ILE A 29 -4.23 -0.25 9.00
CA ILE A 29 -4.34 -1.49 8.23
C ILE A 29 -5.76 -2.04 8.40
N THR A 30 -6.41 -2.33 7.27
CA THR A 30 -7.77 -2.90 7.22
C THR A 30 -7.74 -4.41 7.47
N ASP A 31 -8.90 -5.01 7.78
CA ASP A 31 -9.00 -6.47 7.93
C ASP A 31 -8.66 -7.22 6.65
N PHE A 32 -8.97 -6.64 5.49
CA PHE A 32 -8.54 -7.19 4.22
C PHE A 32 -7.01 -7.17 4.08
N GLY A 33 -6.36 -6.06 4.46
CA GLY A 33 -4.90 -5.96 4.52
C GLY A 33 -4.30 -7.02 5.45
N LYS A 34 -4.83 -7.16 6.67
CA LYS A 34 -4.42 -8.21 7.63
C LYS A 34 -4.56 -9.61 7.04
N LYS A 35 -5.71 -9.91 6.43
CA LYS A 35 -5.94 -11.22 5.78
C LYS A 35 -4.99 -11.47 4.61
N LYS A 36 -4.62 -10.42 3.86
CA LYS A 36 -3.82 -10.55 2.63
C LYS A 36 -2.33 -10.70 2.91
N PHE A 37 -1.78 -9.99 3.90
CA PHE A 37 -0.35 -9.95 4.16
C PHE A 37 0.05 -10.44 5.57
N GLY A 38 -0.90 -10.62 6.47
CA GLY A 38 -0.62 -11.00 7.86
C GLY A 38 0.40 -10.06 8.49
N ASP A 39 1.42 -10.66 9.10
CA ASP A 39 2.53 -9.99 9.79
C ASP A 39 3.62 -9.47 8.85
N LEU A 40 3.54 -9.78 7.55
CA LEU A 40 4.50 -9.29 6.57
C LEU A 40 4.35 -7.80 6.28
N GLN A 41 3.21 -7.20 6.63
CA GLN A 41 2.97 -5.79 6.39
C GLN A 41 3.21 -4.94 7.63
N SER A 42 3.59 -3.68 7.42
CA SER A 42 3.53 -2.64 8.46
C SER A 42 3.11 -1.31 7.84
N PHE A 43 2.49 -0.47 8.66
CA PHE A 43 2.15 0.90 8.28
C PHE A 43 2.57 1.86 9.38
N GLU A 44 3.61 2.64 9.13
CA GLU A 44 4.24 3.50 10.14
C GLU A 44 4.59 4.85 9.52
N SER A 45 4.19 5.94 10.18
CA SER A 45 4.52 7.31 9.76
C SER A 45 4.16 7.60 8.29
N GLY A 46 3.01 7.09 7.84
CA GLY A 46 2.57 7.24 6.45
C GLY A 46 3.21 6.26 5.47
N VAL A 47 4.14 5.40 5.88
CA VAL A 47 4.84 4.46 4.98
C VAL A 47 4.24 3.07 5.13
N PHE A 48 3.73 2.52 4.03
CA PHE A 48 3.34 1.11 3.95
C PHE A 48 4.52 0.26 3.49
N LYS A 49 4.85 -0.78 4.24
CA LYS A 49 5.95 -1.71 3.96
C LYS A 49 5.41 -3.14 3.88
N ILE A 50 5.96 -3.93 2.97
CA ILE A 50 5.77 -5.38 2.90
C ILE A 50 7.16 -6.01 2.98
N LYS A 51 7.35 -6.94 3.93
CA LYS A 51 8.53 -7.79 4.04
C LYS A 51 8.36 -9.04 3.19
N ASP A 52 9.47 -9.65 2.81
CA ASP A 52 9.50 -10.93 2.08
C ASP A 52 8.59 -10.94 0.85
N VAL A 53 8.85 -10.00 -0.06
CA VAL A 53 8.09 -9.85 -1.30
C VAL A 53 8.19 -11.16 -2.12
N SER A 54 7.03 -11.72 -2.47
CA SER A 54 6.86 -12.97 -3.21
C SER A 54 5.76 -12.83 -4.25
N GLN A 55 5.61 -13.79 -5.16
CA GLN A 55 4.52 -13.77 -6.13
C GLN A 55 3.12 -13.66 -5.49
N GLN A 56 2.96 -14.10 -4.24
CA GLN A 56 1.67 -14.04 -3.54
C GLN A 56 1.28 -12.62 -3.10
N ASN A 57 2.28 -11.75 -2.88
CA ASN A 57 2.08 -10.34 -2.54
C ASN A 57 2.33 -9.40 -3.73
N ALA A 58 2.60 -9.93 -4.93
CA ALA A 58 2.68 -9.12 -6.14
C ALA A 58 1.32 -8.51 -6.52
N GLY A 59 1.32 -7.25 -6.94
CA GLY A 59 0.12 -6.55 -7.39
C GLY A 59 0.37 -5.10 -7.78
N GLY A 60 -0.62 -4.46 -8.40
CA GLY A 60 -0.61 -3.03 -8.64
C GLY A 60 -1.06 -2.27 -7.39
N TYR A 61 -0.25 -1.33 -6.94
CA TYR A 61 -0.54 -0.51 -5.77
C TYR A 61 -0.95 0.92 -6.17
N SER A 62 -1.77 1.54 -5.34
CA SER A 62 -2.10 2.97 -5.41
C SER A 62 -2.27 3.49 -4.01
N TYR A 63 -2.01 4.77 -3.83
CA TYR A 63 -2.16 5.40 -2.53
C TYR A 63 -2.78 6.79 -2.66
N SER A 64 -3.32 7.32 -1.56
CA SER A 64 -3.75 8.72 -1.41
C SER A 64 -2.94 9.38 -0.30
N LEU A 65 -2.76 10.70 -0.37
CA LEU A 65 -2.01 11.47 0.63
C LEU A 65 -2.96 12.28 1.52
N ASN A 66 -2.58 12.58 2.77
CA ASN A 66 -3.36 13.53 3.57
C ASN A 66 -3.36 14.91 2.91
N GLY A 67 -4.53 15.56 2.86
CA GLY A 67 -4.70 16.86 2.19
C GLY A 67 -4.74 16.79 0.66
N ASN A 68 -4.47 15.64 0.06
CA ASN A 68 -4.60 15.43 -1.39
C ASN A 68 -5.25 14.05 -1.68
N PRO A 69 -6.59 14.00 -1.79
CA PRO A 69 -7.32 12.75 -1.98
C PRO A 69 -7.13 12.15 -3.39
N LYS A 70 -6.52 12.89 -4.34
CA LYS A 70 -6.20 12.31 -5.65
C LYS A 70 -5.19 11.21 -5.44
N MET A 71 -5.47 10.03 -6.01
CA MET A 71 -4.56 8.88 -5.96
C MET A 71 -3.44 9.08 -6.99
N PRO A 72 -2.21 9.49 -6.62
CA PRO A 72 -1.09 9.27 -7.51
C PRO A 72 -0.98 7.77 -7.78
N MET A 73 -1.06 7.39 -9.06
CA MET A 73 -0.64 6.07 -9.50
C MET A 73 0.88 6.04 -9.38
N MET A 74 1.39 5.42 -8.33
CA MET A 74 2.79 5.07 -8.24
C MET A 74 2.91 3.56 -8.37
N ASN A 75 3.67 3.13 -9.38
CA ASN A 75 4.27 1.80 -9.36
C ASN A 75 5.19 1.77 -8.13
N VAL A 76 4.79 1.05 -7.08
CA VAL A 76 5.66 0.84 -5.92
C VAL A 76 6.85 0.04 -6.43
N VAL A 77 8.02 0.69 -6.45
CA VAL A 77 9.30 0.03 -6.61
C VAL A 77 9.50 -0.83 -5.37
N SER A 78 9.47 -2.15 -5.54
CA SER A 78 9.90 -3.10 -4.53
C SER A 78 11.34 -2.73 -4.14
N VAL A 79 11.56 -2.31 -2.90
CA VAL A 79 12.91 -2.19 -2.36
C VAL A 79 13.32 -3.61 -1.97
N PHE A 80 14.16 -4.22 -2.81
CA PHE A 80 14.91 -5.41 -2.45
C PHE A 80 16.05 -4.96 -1.54
N GLU A 81 15.97 -5.27 -0.25
CA GLU A 81 17.19 -5.44 0.54
C GLU A 81 17.51 -6.93 0.49
N ILE A 82 18.61 -7.26 -0.20
CA ILE A 82 19.23 -8.60 -0.21
C ILE A 82 20.11 -8.72 1.03
#